data_AF-A0A0R3Q3P6-F1
#
_entry.id   AF-A0A0R3Q3P6-F1
#
_cell.length_a   1.000
_cell.length_b   1.000
_cell.length_c   1.000
_cell.angle_alpha   90.00
_cell.angle_beta   90.00
_cell.angle_gamma   90.00
#
_symmetry.space_group_name_H-M   'P 1'
#
loop_
_entity.id
_entity.type
_entity.pdbx_description
1 polymer ?
#
loop_
_entity_poly.entity_id
_entity_poly.type
_entity_poly.pdbx_seq_one_letter_code
_entity_poly.pdbx_strand_id
1 'polypeptide(L)'
;MLSYPINEQKSTNFKKHLGRYYVLYSYCSVQACSTAVHHYRSIMSTIHGEEARVLVLYTGGTIGMKCIDGVYRPEANYLLRAMRNMPLLNDCDYVSTNYADAKTKPYCLPSLQHSKKRLVYWVVEYDPLLDSSDMSFDDWIKIGKDIQEAYDQYVGFVILHGTDTLAYTACALSFMLENVGKPVVITGAQVRQSSINFSMIQ
;
A
#
# COMPACT_ATOMS: atom_id res chain seq x y z
N MET A 1 -52.95 14.80 2.35
CA MET A 1 -52.12 15.85 2.98
C MET A 1 -50.95 15.15 3.65
N LEU A 2 -49.69 15.33 3.29
CA LEU A 2 -49.05 16.25 2.34
C LEU A 2 -47.85 15.53 1.70
N SER A 3 -47.95 15.30 0.40
CA SER A 3 -46.80 15.05 -0.48
C SER A 3 -46.18 16.42 -0.79
N TYR A 4 -44.87 16.57 -0.62
CA TYR A 4 -44.15 17.76 -1.10
C TYR A 4 -43.30 17.41 -2.32
N PRO A 5 -43.23 18.31 -3.33
CA PRO A 5 -42.71 18.00 -4.65
C PRO A 5 -41.20 18.22 -4.75
N ILE A 6 -40.53 17.39 -5.55
CA ILE A 6 -39.17 17.62 -6.03
C ILE A 6 -39.25 18.71 -7.10
N ASN A 7 -38.65 19.87 -6.82
CA ASN A 7 -38.54 20.97 -7.77
C ASN A 7 -37.24 20.81 -8.57
N GLU A 8 -37.35 20.34 -9.81
CA GLU A 8 -36.32 20.51 -10.83
C GLU A 8 -36.22 21.99 -11.22
N GLN A 9 -35.08 22.62 -10.92
CA GLN A 9 -34.65 23.83 -11.65
C GLN A 9 -33.25 23.66 -12.24
N LYS A 10 -33.16 24.13 -13.48
CA LYS A 10 -32.13 23.91 -14.49
C LYS A 10 -30.82 24.65 -14.19
N SER A 11 -29.73 23.98 -14.59
CA SER A 11 -28.57 24.52 -15.30
C SER A 11 -27.85 25.75 -14.73
N THR A 12 -26.72 25.49 -14.08
CA THR A 12 -25.47 26.23 -14.37
C THR A 12 -24.33 25.25 -14.48
N ASN A 13 -23.65 25.28 -15.64
CA ASN A 13 -22.43 24.54 -15.94
C ASN A 13 -21.41 24.66 -14.80
N PHE A 14 -21.25 23.61 -14.00
CA PHE A 14 -20.07 23.41 -13.19
C PHE A 14 -19.43 22.10 -13.63
N LYS A 15 -18.49 22.20 -14.57
CA LYS A 15 -17.53 21.13 -14.87
C LYS A 15 -16.66 20.93 -13.62
N LYS A 16 -17.17 20.22 -12.61
CA LYS A 16 -16.30 19.63 -11.58
C LYS A 16 -15.58 18.47 -12.26
N HIS A 17 -14.30 18.66 -12.56
CA HIS A 17 -13.38 17.55 -12.80
C HIS A 17 -13.34 16.71 -11.50
N LEU A 18 -14.21 15.71 -11.41
CA LEU A 18 -14.16 14.69 -10.37
C LEU A 18 -12.93 13.83 -10.65
N GLY A 19 -11.83 14.13 -9.95
CA GLY A 19 -10.67 13.25 -9.84
C GLY A 19 -11.13 11.88 -9.36
N ARG A 20 -10.72 10.82 -10.05
CA ARG A 20 -11.14 9.45 -9.77
C ARG A 20 -10.32 8.88 -8.61
N TYR A 21 -10.97 8.60 -7.49
CA TYR A 21 -10.37 7.99 -6.30
C TYR A 21 -10.23 6.47 -6.48
N TYR A 22 -9.07 5.89 -6.15
CA TYR A 22 -8.85 4.44 -6.14
C TYR A 22 -8.14 4.02 -4.85
N VAL A 23 -8.91 3.70 -3.81
CA VAL A 23 -8.42 2.90 -2.69
C VAL A 23 -8.67 1.44 -3.07
N LEU A 24 -7.61 0.74 -3.48
CA LEU A 24 -7.72 -0.67 -3.85
C LEU A 24 -7.59 -1.53 -2.60
N TYR A 25 -8.60 -2.37 -2.40
CA TYR A 25 -8.71 -3.30 -1.30
C TYR A 25 -8.51 -4.73 -1.81
N SER A 26 -7.59 -5.49 -1.23
CA SER A 26 -7.35 -6.88 -1.61
C SER A 26 -7.17 -7.77 -0.39
N TYR A 27 -7.98 -8.83 -0.31
CA TYR A 27 -7.77 -9.96 0.59
C TYR A 27 -7.00 -11.06 -0.13
N CYS A 28 -5.89 -11.52 0.45
CA CYS A 28 -5.18 -12.68 -0.05
C CYS A 28 -5.96 -13.98 0.28
N SER A 29 -6.87 -14.38 -0.60
CA SER A 29 -7.25 -15.77 -0.84
C SER A 29 -6.95 -16.07 -2.30
N VAL A 30 -6.29 -17.18 -2.60
CA VAL A 30 -5.82 -17.54 -3.95
C VAL A 30 -7.00 -17.76 -4.92
N GLN A 31 -7.48 -16.71 -5.59
CA GLN A 31 -8.02 -16.75 -6.97
C GLN A 31 -8.23 -15.33 -7.55
N ALA A 32 -8.00 -15.19 -8.85
CA ALA A 32 -7.74 -13.95 -9.58
C ALA A 32 -8.91 -12.95 -9.72
N CYS A 33 -8.57 -11.64 -9.80
CA CYS A 33 -9.39 -10.64 -10.49
C CYS A 33 -8.50 -9.77 -11.40
N SER A 34 -8.63 -10.00 -12.71
CA SER A 34 -8.14 -9.12 -13.76
C SER A 34 -9.17 -8.01 -13.98
N THR A 35 -8.91 -6.77 -13.53
CA THR A 35 -9.28 -5.48 -14.18
C THR A 35 -8.74 -4.31 -13.35
N ALA A 36 -7.49 -3.87 -13.59
CA ALA A 36 -6.97 -2.57 -13.10
C ALA A 36 -5.80 -2.02 -13.94
N VAL A 37 -5.68 -2.41 -15.22
CA VAL A 37 -4.45 -2.18 -16.01
C VAL A 37 -4.56 -1.04 -17.03
N HIS A 38 -5.75 -0.48 -17.29
CA HIS A 38 -5.92 0.44 -18.43
C HIS A 38 -5.83 1.95 -18.15
N HIS A 39 -5.81 2.42 -16.90
CA HIS A 39 -5.72 3.86 -16.59
C HIS A 39 -4.32 4.33 -16.14
N TYR A 40 -3.44 3.40 -15.76
CA TYR A 40 -2.10 3.71 -15.22
C TYR A 40 -1.08 4.16 -16.29
N ARG A 41 -1.35 3.87 -17.58
CA ARG A 41 -0.45 4.22 -18.69
C ARG A 41 -0.26 5.73 -18.90
N SER A 42 -1.18 6.57 -18.43
CA SER A 42 -1.14 8.01 -18.73
C SER A 42 -0.48 8.87 -17.64
N ILE A 43 -0.33 8.36 -16.40
CA ILE A 43 0.27 9.13 -15.28
C ILE A 43 1.78 8.85 -15.17
N MET A 44 2.27 7.77 -15.77
CA MET A 44 3.69 7.38 -15.71
C MET A 44 4.61 8.18 -16.64
N SER A 45 4.09 9.05 -17.50
CA SER A 45 4.92 9.84 -18.44
C SER A 45 5.61 11.04 -17.79
N THR A 46 5.30 11.38 -16.53
CA THR A 46 5.74 12.65 -15.94
C THR A 46 6.59 12.50 -14.69
N ILE A 47 7.34 11.40 -14.55
CA ILE A 47 8.36 11.28 -13.50
C ILE A 47 9.68 10.95 -14.17
N HIS A 48 10.52 11.98 -14.24
CA HIS A 48 11.92 11.92 -14.61
C HIS A 48 12.64 10.93 -13.68
N GLY A 49 13.10 9.82 -14.26
CA GLY A 49 13.82 8.77 -13.54
C GLY A 49 13.51 7.39 -14.12
N GLU A 50 14.53 6.53 -14.19
CA GLU A 50 14.40 5.12 -14.57
C GLU A 50 13.65 4.29 -13.51
N GLU A 51 13.29 4.90 -12.38
CA GLU A 51 12.66 4.26 -11.23
C GLU A 51 11.23 4.78 -10.98
N ALA A 52 10.35 3.89 -10.54
CA ALA A 52 9.07 4.20 -9.93
C ALA A 52 9.19 3.95 -8.42
N ARG A 53 9.22 5.03 -7.63
CA ARG A 53 9.41 4.98 -6.18
C ARG A 53 8.08 4.84 -5.44
N VAL A 54 7.94 3.81 -4.61
CA VAL A 54 6.72 3.56 -3.81
C VAL A 54 7.07 3.58 -2.33
N LEU A 55 6.19 4.15 -1.51
CA LEU A 55 6.31 4.07 -0.05
C LEU A 55 5.35 3.01 0.49
N VAL A 56 5.85 2.13 1.34
CA VAL A 56 5.08 1.10 2.04
C VAL A 56 5.05 1.46 3.52
N LEU A 57 3.86 1.72 4.05
CA LEU A 57 3.63 1.93 5.49
C LEU A 57 3.19 0.60 6.09
N TYR A 58 4.01 0.03 6.97
CA TYR A 58 3.69 -1.20 7.69
C TYR A 58 3.20 -0.88 9.09
N THR A 59 1.87 -0.89 9.23
CA THR A 59 1.15 -0.51 10.45
C THR A 59 1.03 -1.65 11.46
N GLY A 60 1.07 -2.89 10.98
CA GLY A 60 0.98 -4.08 11.82
C GLY A 60 0.02 -5.14 11.27
N GLY A 61 -0.62 -5.87 12.17
CA GLY A 61 -1.43 -7.04 11.86
C GLY A 61 -0.64 -8.36 11.78
N THR A 62 -1.37 -9.43 11.50
CA THR A 62 -0.87 -10.82 11.60
C THR A 62 0.25 -11.15 10.63
N ILE A 63 0.41 -10.40 9.53
CA ILE A 63 1.39 -10.68 8.46
C ILE A 63 2.84 -10.75 8.93
N GLY A 64 3.22 -9.96 9.94
CA GLY A 64 4.57 -9.93 10.51
C GLY A 64 4.66 -10.43 11.95
N MET A 65 3.64 -11.13 12.45
CA MET A 65 3.72 -11.78 13.76
C MET A 65 4.57 -13.04 13.70
N LYS A 66 5.40 -13.24 14.73
CA LYS A 66 6.21 -14.45 14.90
C LYS A 66 5.59 -15.35 15.96
N CYS A 67 5.64 -16.66 15.72
CA CYS A 67 5.27 -17.65 16.73
C CYS A 67 6.45 -17.82 17.70
N ILE A 68 6.23 -17.49 18.97
CA ILE A 68 7.18 -17.76 20.06
C ILE A 68 6.42 -18.56 21.10
N ASP A 69 6.87 -19.80 21.36
CA ASP A 69 6.25 -20.72 22.32
C ASP A 69 4.75 -20.96 22.11
N GLY A 70 4.31 -21.01 20.84
CA GLY A 70 2.92 -21.24 20.47
C GLY A 70 2.03 -19.99 20.53
N VAL A 71 2.56 -18.83 20.94
CA VAL A 71 1.85 -17.55 20.98
C VAL A 71 2.38 -16.63 19.88
N TYR A 72 1.46 -16.01 19.14
CA TYR A 72 1.82 -15.02 18.13
C TYR A 72 2.01 -13.66 18.76
N ARG A 73 3.15 -13.03 18.48
CA ARG A 73 3.45 -11.67 18.92
C ARG A 73 4.03 -10.86 17.77
N PRO A 74 3.72 -9.55 17.68
CA PRO A 74 4.46 -8.67 16.78
C PRO A 74 5.95 -8.70 17.12
N GLU A 75 6.80 -8.92 16.11
CA GLU A 75 8.25 -8.84 16.25
C GLU A 75 8.78 -7.80 15.27
N ALA A 76 9.37 -6.73 15.81
CA ALA A 76 9.92 -5.65 15.01
C ALA A 76 10.93 -6.17 14.00
N ASN A 77 10.86 -5.67 12.76
CA ASN A 77 11.71 -6.02 11.62
C ASN A 77 11.59 -7.48 11.16
N TYR A 78 10.70 -8.30 11.71
CA TYR A 78 10.59 -9.71 11.30
C TYR A 78 10.19 -9.84 9.82
N LEU A 79 9.08 -9.20 9.43
CA LEU A 79 8.60 -9.15 8.05
C LEU A 79 9.64 -8.51 7.11
N LEU A 80 10.24 -7.40 7.53
CA LEU A 80 11.23 -6.68 6.73
C LEU A 80 12.45 -7.55 6.44
N ARG A 81 12.96 -8.29 7.43
CA ARG A 81 14.08 -9.24 7.26
C ARG A 81 13.69 -10.40 6.36
N ALA A 82 12.51 -10.96 6.51
CA ALA A 82 12.04 -12.05 5.67
C ALA A 82 11.89 -11.62 4.21
N MET A 83 11.36 -10.42 3.93
CA MET A 83 11.25 -9.87 2.57
C MET A 83 12.61 -9.66 1.89
N ARG A 84 13.69 -9.40 2.64
CA ARG A 84 15.03 -9.19 2.03
C ARG A 84 15.51 -10.39 1.24
N ASN A 85 15.15 -11.59 1.69
CA ASN A 85 15.62 -12.84 1.10
C ASN A 85 14.63 -13.42 0.09
N MET A 86 13.56 -12.70 -0.27
CA MET A 86 12.54 -13.18 -1.21
C MET A 86 12.81 -12.62 -2.60
N PRO A 87 13.24 -13.43 -3.59
CA PRO A 87 13.60 -12.93 -4.92
C PRO A 87 12.45 -12.22 -5.65
N LEU A 88 11.20 -12.65 -5.39
CA LEU A 88 10.01 -12.04 -5.97
C LEU A 88 9.71 -10.64 -5.43
N LEU A 89 10.22 -10.31 -4.24
CA LEU A 89 9.98 -9.04 -3.56
C LEU A 89 11.26 -8.17 -3.50
N ASN A 90 12.43 -8.77 -3.65
CA ASN A 90 13.70 -8.07 -3.51
C ASN A 90 14.77 -8.61 -4.47
N ASP A 91 15.06 -7.83 -5.50
CA ASP A 91 16.24 -7.94 -6.35
C ASP A 91 17.46 -7.36 -5.59
N CYS A 92 18.14 -8.24 -4.84
CA CYS A 92 19.30 -7.88 -4.03
C CYS A 92 20.48 -7.35 -4.84
N ASP A 93 20.65 -7.81 -6.08
CA ASP A 93 21.75 -7.42 -6.96
C ASP A 93 21.56 -5.97 -7.40
N TYR A 94 20.33 -5.60 -7.78
CA TYR A 94 20.00 -4.22 -8.11
C TYR A 94 20.19 -3.30 -6.90
N VAL A 95 19.70 -3.70 -5.72
CA VAL A 95 19.82 -2.88 -4.49
C VAL A 95 21.28 -2.72 -4.06
N SER A 96 22.08 -3.79 -4.10
CA SER A 96 23.48 -3.72 -3.71
C SER A 96 24.32 -2.87 -4.67
N THR A 97 23.99 -2.86 -5.96
CA THR A 97 24.70 -2.06 -6.98
C THR A 97 24.32 -0.58 -6.91
N ASN A 98 23.02 -0.28 -6.81
CA ASN A 98 22.51 1.09 -6.98
C ASN A 98 22.35 1.85 -5.66
N TYR A 99 22.30 1.12 -4.53
CA TYR A 99 22.07 1.68 -3.19
C TYR A 99 23.10 1.16 -2.17
N ALA A 100 24.34 0.89 -2.62
CA ALA A 100 25.44 0.42 -1.77
C ALA A 100 25.65 1.31 -0.54
N ASP A 101 25.72 2.63 -0.78
CA ASP A 101 26.04 3.66 0.22
C ASP A 101 24.81 4.23 0.94
N ALA A 102 23.61 3.75 0.60
CA ALA A 102 22.38 4.26 1.21
C ALA A 102 22.28 3.83 2.68
N LYS A 103 22.08 4.81 3.59
CA LYS A 103 21.87 4.56 5.02
C LYS A 103 20.72 3.58 5.29
N THR A 104 19.63 3.75 4.54
CA THR A 104 18.48 2.83 4.55
C THR A 104 18.31 2.25 3.15
N LYS A 105 18.58 0.96 3.00
CA LYS A 105 18.47 0.28 1.71
C LYS A 105 16.99 0.14 1.32
N PRO A 106 16.56 0.54 0.11
CA PRO A 106 15.23 0.20 -0.37
C PRO A 106 15.14 -1.27 -0.73
N TYR A 107 13.93 -1.73 -1.03
CA TYR A 107 13.68 -2.97 -1.73
C TYR A 107 13.44 -2.68 -3.22
N CYS A 108 13.72 -3.63 -4.08
CA CYS A 108 13.47 -3.49 -5.52
C CYS A 108 12.74 -4.71 -6.03
N LEU A 109 11.63 -4.54 -6.74
CA LEU A 109 11.03 -5.66 -7.43
C LEU A 109 11.89 -6.07 -8.63
N PRO A 110 11.89 -7.37 -9.01
CA PRO A 110 12.47 -7.81 -10.27
C PRO A 110 11.90 -7.02 -11.46
N SER A 111 12.66 -7.00 -12.55
CA SER A 111 12.23 -6.31 -13.77
C SER A 111 10.87 -6.87 -14.26
N LEU A 112 9.91 -5.97 -14.43
CA LEU A 112 8.57 -6.31 -14.92
C LEU A 112 8.58 -6.27 -16.45
N GLN A 113 8.19 -7.35 -17.11
CA GLN A 113 8.21 -7.46 -18.59
C GLN A 113 7.51 -6.30 -19.31
N HIS A 114 6.50 -5.69 -18.67
CA HIS A 114 5.65 -4.64 -19.25
C HIS A 114 6.02 -3.21 -18.82
N SER A 115 7.03 -3.02 -17.96
CA SER A 115 7.46 -1.71 -17.49
C SER A 115 8.95 -1.51 -17.75
N LYS A 116 9.30 -0.40 -18.40
CA LYS A 116 10.70 0.03 -18.53
C LYS A 116 11.27 0.61 -17.23
N LYS A 117 10.40 0.96 -16.27
CA LYS A 117 10.83 1.52 -14.98
C LYS A 117 11.03 0.41 -13.96
N ARG A 118 12.10 0.52 -13.17
CA ARG A 118 12.34 -0.32 -11.99
C ARG A 118 11.46 0.14 -10.83
N LEU A 119 10.70 -0.77 -10.22
CA LEU A 119 9.91 -0.43 -9.04
C LEU A 119 10.78 -0.59 -7.80
N VAL A 120 11.08 0.53 -7.17
CA VAL A 120 11.88 0.60 -5.94
C VAL A 120 10.96 1.07 -4.83
N TYR A 121 11.00 0.42 -3.67
CA TYR A 121 10.10 0.74 -2.58
C TYR A 121 10.80 0.78 -1.22
N TRP A 122 10.33 1.68 -0.38
CA TRP A 122 10.79 1.84 1.00
C TRP A 122 9.70 1.36 1.93
N VAL A 123 10.10 0.69 3.01
CA VAL A 123 9.16 0.20 4.02
C VAL A 123 9.42 0.96 5.31
N VAL A 124 8.41 1.66 5.80
CA VAL A 124 8.39 2.29 7.11
C VAL A 124 7.56 1.42 8.03
N GLU A 125 8.23 0.79 9.00
CA GLU A 125 7.60 -0.01 10.02
C GLU A 125 7.19 0.88 11.20
N TYR A 126 5.94 0.78 11.62
CA TYR A 126 5.44 1.54 12.77
C TYR A 126 5.93 0.92 14.07
N ASP A 127 6.22 1.78 15.04
CA ASP A 127 6.58 1.40 16.40
C ASP A 127 5.64 2.14 17.38
N PRO A 128 4.83 1.43 18.18
CA PRO A 128 4.64 -0.04 18.15
C PRO A 128 3.90 -0.52 16.90
N LEU A 129 4.10 -1.79 16.53
CA LEU A 129 3.24 -2.47 15.56
C LEU A 129 1.85 -2.64 16.17
N LEU A 130 0.81 -2.25 15.42
CA LEU A 130 -0.56 -2.28 15.89
C LEU A 130 -1.19 -3.65 15.62
N ASP A 131 -1.96 -4.16 16.59
CA ASP A 131 -3.00 -5.13 16.26
C ASP A 131 -4.10 -4.36 15.50
N SER A 132 -4.57 -4.88 14.37
CA SER A 132 -5.61 -4.19 13.58
C SER A 132 -6.86 -3.92 14.42
N SER A 133 -7.17 -4.78 15.39
CA SER A 133 -8.33 -4.61 16.26
C SER A 133 -8.25 -3.35 17.15
N ASP A 134 -7.05 -2.80 17.35
CA ASP A 134 -6.79 -1.68 18.26
C ASP A 134 -6.54 -0.35 17.53
N MET A 135 -6.73 -0.27 16.21
CA MET A 135 -6.51 0.98 15.47
C MET A 135 -7.56 2.04 15.77
N SER A 136 -7.06 3.23 16.11
CA SER A 136 -7.82 4.40 16.52
C SER A 136 -7.78 5.52 15.47
N PHE A 137 -8.52 6.60 15.72
CA PHE A 137 -8.54 7.78 14.86
C PHE A 137 -7.16 8.44 14.74
N ASP A 138 -6.38 8.45 15.83
CA ASP A 138 -5.03 9.02 15.86
C ASP A 138 -4.06 8.25 14.92
N ASP A 139 -4.27 6.94 14.78
CA ASP A 139 -3.46 6.11 13.87
C ASP A 139 -3.75 6.44 12.41
N TRP A 140 -5.02 6.69 12.05
CA TRP A 140 -5.34 7.13 10.70
C TRP A 140 -4.82 8.53 10.38
N ILE A 141 -4.86 9.45 11.36
CA ILE A 141 -4.23 10.77 11.21
C ILE A 141 -2.73 10.62 10.95
N LYS A 142 -2.06 9.75 11.69
CA LYS A 142 -0.63 9.47 11.50
C LYS A 142 -0.35 8.97 10.09
N ILE A 143 -1.10 7.97 9.59
CA ILE A 143 -0.98 7.46 8.22
C ILE A 143 -1.18 8.58 7.20
N GLY A 144 -2.21 9.41 7.38
CA GLY A 144 -2.49 10.54 6.48
C GLY A 144 -1.35 11.57 6.44
N LYS A 145 -0.77 11.90 7.60
CA LYS A 145 0.38 12.80 7.71
C LYS A 145 1.62 12.23 7.05
N ASP A 146 1.94 10.97 7.30
CA ASP A 146 3.10 10.30 6.68
C ASP A 146 2.99 10.30 5.14
N ILE A 147 1.79 10.04 4.59
CA ILE A 147 1.54 10.13 3.15
C ILE A 147 1.71 11.56 2.64
N GLN A 148 1.22 12.56 3.38
CA GLN A 148 1.33 13.97 3.00
C GLN A 148 2.79 14.42 2.97
N GLU A 149 3.57 14.12 4.00
CA GLU A 149 4.99 14.47 4.09
C GLU A 149 5.83 13.80 2.99
N ALA A 150 5.47 12.57 2.64
CA ALA A 150 6.11 11.80 1.59
C ALA A 150 5.54 12.08 0.18
N TYR A 151 4.49 12.90 0.06
CA TYR A 151 3.66 12.95 -1.14
C TYR A 151 4.47 13.18 -2.41
N ASP A 152 5.37 14.18 -2.43
CA ASP A 152 6.13 14.56 -3.62
C ASP A 152 7.26 13.58 -3.98
N GLN A 153 7.72 12.77 -3.02
CA GLN A 153 8.88 11.89 -3.18
C GLN A 153 8.53 10.54 -3.82
N TYR A 154 7.26 10.12 -3.72
CA TYR A 154 6.80 8.81 -4.17
C TYR A 154 5.71 8.93 -5.24
N VAL A 155 5.58 7.90 -6.06
CA VAL A 155 4.59 7.81 -7.15
C VAL A 155 3.30 7.15 -6.71
N GLY A 156 3.31 6.53 -5.53
CA GLY A 156 2.19 5.80 -4.94
C GLY A 156 2.55 5.25 -3.57
N PHE A 157 1.53 4.79 -2.85
CA PHE A 157 1.61 4.34 -1.47
C PHE A 157 0.96 2.97 -1.31
N VAL A 158 1.54 2.13 -0.45
CA VAL A 158 0.96 0.87 0.01
C VAL A 158 0.88 0.90 1.52
N ILE A 159 -0.25 0.53 2.08
CA ILE A 159 -0.44 0.40 3.53
C ILE A 159 -0.62 -1.09 3.83
N LEU A 160 0.37 -1.68 4.48
CA LEU A 160 0.30 -3.02 5.04
C LEU A 160 -0.36 -2.95 6.42
N HIS A 161 -1.46 -3.66 6.57
CA HIS A 161 -2.36 -3.53 7.70
C HIS A 161 -2.98 -4.89 8.05
N GLY A 162 -3.41 -5.07 9.31
CA GLY A 162 -4.12 -6.28 9.71
C GLY A 162 -5.52 -6.39 9.11
N THR A 163 -6.06 -7.59 9.04
CA THR A 163 -7.28 -7.85 8.27
C THR A 163 -8.57 -7.41 8.97
N ASP A 164 -8.56 -7.32 10.30
CA ASP A 164 -9.80 -7.21 11.09
C ASP A 164 -10.52 -5.87 10.88
N THR A 165 -9.74 -4.79 10.72
CA THR A 165 -10.27 -3.42 10.51
C THR A 165 -9.86 -2.82 9.16
N LEU A 166 -9.32 -3.65 8.24
CA LEU A 166 -8.80 -3.22 6.94
C LEU A 166 -9.82 -2.37 6.14
N ALA A 167 -11.08 -2.81 6.08
CA ALA A 167 -12.14 -2.11 5.34
C ALA A 167 -12.52 -0.78 6.01
N TYR A 168 -12.48 -0.73 7.33
CA TYR A 168 -12.81 0.46 8.10
C TYR A 168 -11.72 1.53 7.96
N THR A 169 -10.46 1.13 8.08
CA THR A 169 -9.30 2.00 7.78
C THR A 169 -9.34 2.51 6.33
N ALA A 170 -9.67 1.65 5.37
CA ALA A 170 -9.79 2.06 3.97
C ALA A 170 -10.90 3.11 3.75
N CYS A 171 -12.04 2.95 4.41
CA CYS A 171 -13.12 3.91 4.38
C CYS A 171 -12.69 5.24 5.01
N ALA A 172 -12.13 5.23 6.22
CA ALA A 172 -11.68 6.43 6.92
C ALA A 172 -10.64 7.21 6.10
N LEU A 173 -9.62 6.52 5.58
CA LEU A 173 -8.58 7.15 4.76
C LEU A 173 -9.12 7.71 3.44
N SER A 174 -10.16 7.10 2.85
CA SER A 174 -10.75 7.63 1.62
C SER A 174 -11.38 9.02 1.81
N PHE A 175 -11.86 9.33 3.02
CA PHE A 175 -12.36 10.67 3.37
C PHE A 175 -11.23 11.61 3.81
N MET A 176 -10.22 11.11 4.52
CA MET A 176 -9.09 11.92 4.98
C MET A 176 -8.17 12.38 3.84
N LEU A 177 -7.94 11.51 2.85
CA LEU A 177 -7.04 11.72 1.72
C LEU A 177 -7.75 12.43 0.57
N GLU A 178 -8.36 13.58 0.86
CA GLU A 178 -9.02 14.40 -0.15
C GLU A 178 -8.01 14.87 -1.21
N ASN A 179 -8.38 14.75 -2.49
CA ASN A 179 -7.58 15.20 -3.64
C ASN A 179 -6.21 14.51 -3.80
N VAL A 180 -6.05 13.29 -3.27
CA VAL A 180 -4.87 12.48 -3.54
C VAL A 180 -4.87 12.01 -5.00
N GLY A 181 -3.97 12.59 -5.79
CA GLY A 181 -3.76 12.29 -7.21
C GLY A 181 -2.83 11.11 -7.49
N LYS A 182 -2.40 10.39 -6.45
CA LYS A 182 -1.50 9.24 -6.51
C LYS A 182 -2.19 7.99 -5.94
N PRO A 183 -1.93 6.78 -6.47
CA PRO A 183 -2.56 5.57 -5.95
C PRO A 183 -2.17 5.29 -4.50
N VAL A 184 -3.16 4.93 -3.68
CA VAL A 184 -2.98 4.45 -2.29
C VAL A 184 -3.65 3.09 -2.18
N VAL A 185 -2.86 2.05 -1.98
CA VAL A 185 -3.34 0.66 -1.90
C VAL A 185 -3.29 0.20 -0.46
N ILE A 186 -4.36 -0.43 0.04
CA ILE A 186 -4.40 -0.95 1.41
C ILE A 186 -4.55 -2.47 1.31
N THR A 187 -3.66 -3.21 1.96
CA THR A 187 -3.63 -4.66 1.89
C THR A 187 -3.23 -5.29 3.22
N GLY A 188 -3.71 -6.50 3.43
CA GLY A 188 -3.42 -7.33 4.58
C GLY A 188 -3.34 -8.79 4.19
N ALA A 189 -2.85 -9.63 5.10
CA ALA A 189 -2.81 -11.07 4.90
C ALA A 189 -3.41 -11.79 6.10
N GLN A 190 -4.30 -12.75 5.84
CA GLN A 190 -4.76 -13.69 6.88
C GLN A 190 -3.73 -14.80 7.11
N VAL A 191 -2.91 -15.09 6.09
CA VAL A 191 -1.83 -16.09 6.14
C VAL A 191 -0.51 -15.39 6.42
N ARG A 192 0.20 -15.87 7.44
CA ARG A 192 1.52 -15.37 7.85
C ARG A 192 2.57 -15.68 6.81
N GLN A 193 3.48 -14.75 6.58
CA GLN A 193 4.63 -14.97 5.70
C GLN A 193 5.48 -16.18 6.15
N SER A 194 5.61 -16.41 7.45
CA SER A 194 6.33 -17.56 8.03
C SER A 194 5.73 -18.92 7.65
N SER A 195 4.46 -18.95 7.25
CA SER A 195 3.71 -20.17 6.93
C SER A 195 3.71 -20.48 5.43
N ILE A 196 4.24 -19.58 4.59
CA ILE A 196 4.27 -19.76 3.14
C ILE A 196 5.52 -20.54 2.78
N ASN A 197 5.36 -21.79 2.36
CA ASN A 197 6.45 -22.57 1.79
C ASN A 197 6.67 -22.17 0.33
N PHE A 198 7.63 -21.28 0.09
CA PHE A 198 8.00 -20.81 -1.24
C PHE A 198 8.69 -21.88 -2.12
N SER A 199 9.04 -23.06 -1.57
CA SER A 199 9.60 -24.16 -2.35
C SER A 199 8.59 -24.84 -3.29
N MET A 200 7.32 -24.41 -3.28
CA MET A 200 6.26 -24.92 -4.17
C MET A 200 5.85 -23.95 -5.29
N ILE A 201 6.55 -22.81 -5.46
CA ILE A 201 6.23 -21.79 -6.49
C ILE A 201 7.34 -21.70 -7.56
N GLN A 202 8.26 -22.67 -7.62
CA GLN A 202 9.18 -22.87 -8.76
C GLN A 202 8.69 -24.01 -9.63
#